data_AF-A0A534FVG8-F1
#
_entry.id   AF-A0A534FVG8-F1
#
_cell.length_a   1.000
_cell.length_b   1.000
_cell.length_c   1.000
_cell.angle_alpha   90.00
_cell.angle_beta   90.00
_cell.angle_gamma   90.00
#
_symmetry.space_group_name_H-M   'P 1'
#
loop_
_entity.id
_entity.type
_entity.pdbx_description
1 polymer ?
#
loop_
_entity_poly.entity_id
_entity_poly.type
_entity_poly.pdbx_seq_one_letter_code
_entity_poly.pdbx_strand_id
1 'polypeptide(L)'
;MGCGGSQRRTRDLRRSAHRARLDPQARAAVMARRLFVTGTDTGVGKTVVACALVRGLRELGARVAVMKPVASGATRTPEGLRSADALALIQAAGATAPYPRVNPYCFEPPVSPHIAAKEAMIDVDIGTIRVNFDILAKDSDWVVVEGAGGWLAPINESQSMADLALVLEAPALMVVGVRLGCLNHAQLTRSSIEACAADALEHRGARRPLRGLDRERSRSGDDARG
;
A
#
# COMPACT_ATOMS: atom_id res chain seq x y z
N MET A 1 42.29 -16.70 -27.72
CA MET A 1 41.35 -17.40 -26.82
C MET A 1 40.89 -16.38 -25.79
N GLY A 2 39.64 -15.98 -25.57
CA GLY A 2 38.33 -16.24 -26.15
C GLY A 2 37.34 -15.53 -25.22
N CYS A 3 37.04 -14.24 -25.47
CA CYS A 3 36.11 -13.44 -24.67
C CYS A 3 34.88 -13.12 -25.54
N GLY A 4 33.89 -14.02 -25.57
CA GLY A 4 32.72 -13.91 -26.46
C GLY A 4 31.37 -14.24 -25.83
N GLY A 5 31.31 -14.43 -24.50
CA GLY A 5 30.11 -14.94 -23.81
C GLY A 5 29.14 -13.89 -23.25
N SER A 6 29.57 -12.65 -22.97
CA SER A 6 28.74 -11.71 -22.19
C SER A 6 27.80 -10.82 -23.03
N GLN A 7 28.05 -10.68 -24.34
CA GLN A 7 27.28 -9.77 -25.20
C GLN A 7 25.98 -10.39 -25.77
N ARG A 8 25.80 -11.72 -25.73
CA ARG A 8 24.57 -12.37 -26.24
C ARG A 8 23.41 -12.30 -25.23
N ARG A 9 23.67 -12.42 -23.93
CA ARG A 9 22.62 -12.39 -22.88
C ARG A 9 21.96 -11.02 -22.69
N THR A 10 22.68 -9.93 -22.93
CA THR A 10 22.15 -8.56 -22.82
C THR A 10 21.31 -8.14 -24.03
N ARG A 11 21.52 -8.77 -25.20
CA ARG A 11 20.71 -8.55 -26.41
C ARG A 11 19.37 -9.27 -26.36
N ASP A 12 19.29 -10.44 -25.74
CA ASP A 12 18.02 -11.17 -25.60
C ASP A 12 17.07 -10.50 -24.61
N LEU A 13 17.55 -9.98 -23.48
CA LEU A 13 16.73 -9.23 -22.52
C LEU A 13 16.20 -7.91 -23.09
N ARG A 14 16.97 -7.26 -23.98
CA ARG A 14 16.51 -6.05 -24.69
C ARG A 14 15.50 -6.38 -25.80
N ARG A 15 15.55 -7.57 -26.40
CA ARG A 15 14.56 -8.01 -27.41
C ARG A 15 13.24 -8.44 -26.78
N SER A 16 13.25 -9.12 -25.63
CA SER A 16 12.03 -9.44 -24.89
C SER A 16 11.38 -8.19 -24.26
N ALA A 17 12.17 -7.20 -23.82
CA ALA A 17 11.64 -5.90 -23.38
C ALA A 17 11.08 -5.04 -24.52
N HIS A 18 11.58 -5.19 -25.76
CA HIS A 18 11.14 -4.40 -26.91
C HIS A 18 9.96 -5.02 -27.66
N ARG A 19 9.73 -6.33 -27.55
CA ARG A 19 8.58 -7.01 -28.20
C ARG A 19 7.28 -6.87 -27.41
N ALA A 20 7.36 -6.48 -26.14
CA ALA A 20 6.23 -6.02 -25.34
C ALA A 20 5.82 -4.57 -25.65
N ARG A 21 6.10 -4.08 -26.88
CA ARG A 21 5.47 -2.88 -27.43
C ARG A 21 4.02 -3.20 -27.80
N LEU A 22 3.22 -3.29 -26.74
CA LEU A 22 1.88 -2.76 -26.55
C LEU A 22 0.95 -2.87 -27.77
N ASP A 23 0.51 -4.10 -28.02
CA ASP A 23 -0.83 -4.35 -28.53
C ASP A 23 -1.85 -3.94 -27.43
N PRO A 24 -2.71 -2.92 -27.67
CA PRO A 24 -3.74 -2.51 -26.71
C PRO A 24 -4.75 -3.62 -26.39
N GLN A 25 -4.92 -4.61 -27.27
CA GLN A 25 -5.87 -5.71 -27.11
C GLN A 25 -5.31 -6.89 -26.30
N ALA A 26 -3.98 -6.97 -26.11
CA ALA A 26 -3.34 -8.00 -25.27
C ALA A 26 -3.46 -7.72 -23.74
N ARG A 27 -4.09 -6.62 -23.33
CA ARG A 27 -4.28 -6.21 -21.93
C ARG A 27 -5.38 -6.97 -21.18
N ALA A 28 -5.68 -8.20 -21.59
CA ALA A 28 -6.59 -9.07 -20.85
C ALA A 28 -5.93 -9.46 -19.50
N ALA A 29 -6.47 -8.88 -18.42
CA ALA A 29 -6.34 -9.26 -17.00
C ALA A 29 -4.95 -9.61 -16.47
N VAL A 30 -3.95 -8.75 -16.71
CA VAL A 30 -2.76 -8.74 -15.83
C VAL A 30 -3.13 -7.91 -14.60
N MET A 31 -3.22 -8.56 -13.43
CA MET A 31 -3.42 -7.87 -12.16
C MET A 31 -2.33 -6.81 -11.96
N ALA A 32 -2.72 -5.61 -11.52
CA ALA A 32 -1.78 -4.54 -11.23
C ALA A 32 -0.73 -5.02 -10.22
N ARG A 33 0.53 -4.66 -10.46
CA ARG A 33 1.60 -4.88 -9.48
C ARG A 33 1.37 -3.93 -8.30
N ARG A 34 1.86 -4.33 -7.12
CA ARG A 34 1.57 -3.63 -5.88
C ARG A 34 2.82 -3.51 -5.03
N LEU A 35 2.98 -2.36 -4.38
CA LEU A 35 4.07 -2.09 -3.45
C LEU A 35 3.53 -1.31 -2.27
N PHE A 36 3.90 -1.75 -1.06
CA PHE A 36 3.58 -1.07 0.17
C PHE A 36 4.83 -0.33 0.67
N VAL A 37 4.84 0.98 0.54
CA VAL A 37 5.93 1.83 1.05
C VAL A 37 5.73 2.01 2.55
N THR A 38 6.58 1.35 3.33
CA THR A 38 6.63 1.47 4.78
C THR A 38 7.91 2.17 5.22
N GLY A 39 8.06 2.40 6.51
CA GLY A 39 9.26 3.02 7.08
C GLY A 39 9.62 2.46 8.44
N THR A 40 10.84 2.75 8.87
CA THR A 40 11.28 2.43 10.24
C THR A 40 10.64 3.34 11.29
N ASP A 41 10.06 4.48 10.88
CA ASP A 41 9.47 5.48 11.77
C ASP A 41 8.55 6.46 10.99
N THR A 42 7.94 7.40 11.70
CA THR A 42 7.31 8.60 11.13
C THR A 42 8.38 9.57 10.62
N GLY A 43 8.11 10.31 9.55
CA GLY A 43 9.01 11.36 9.04
C GLY A 43 10.30 10.87 8.35
N VAL A 44 10.49 9.56 8.16
CA VAL A 44 11.72 8.99 7.55
C VAL A 44 11.87 9.21 6.03
N GLY A 45 10.94 9.94 5.41
CA GLY A 45 10.97 10.22 3.96
C GLY A 45 10.18 9.25 3.09
N LYS A 46 9.20 8.51 3.65
CA LYS A 46 8.31 7.60 2.89
C LYS A 46 7.69 8.28 1.66
N THR A 47 7.07 9.44 1.86
CA THR A 47 6.43 10.23 0.80
C THR A 47 7.40 10.61 -0.32
N VAL A 48 8.62 11.01 0.04
CA VAL A 48 9.67 11.38 -0.92
C VAL A 48 10.05 10.17 -1.78
N VAL A 49 10.32 9.03 -1.16
CA VAL A 49 10.67 7.79 -1.85
C VAL A 49 9.51 7.28 -2.70
N ALA A 50 8.28 7.29 -2.18
CA ALA A 50 7.09 6.89 -2.90
C ALA A 50 6.85 7.76 -4.14
N CYS A 51 6.93 9.08 -4.02
CA CYS A 51 6.84 10.01 -5.15
C CYS A 51 7.92 9.77 -6.20
N ALA A 52 9.18 9.53 -5.78
CA ALA A 52 10.27 9.24 -6.70
C ALA A 52 10.05 7.92 -7.45
N LEU A 53 9.61 6.87 -6.74
CA LEU A 53 9.24 5.59 -7.34
C LEU A 53 8.12 5.76 -8.37
N VAL A 54 7.05 6.47 -8.01
CA VAL A 54 5.89 6.72 -8.89
C VAL A 54 6.33 7.45 -10.15
N ARG A 55 7.13 8.52 -10.02
CA ARG A 55 7.66 9.27 -11.18
C ARG A 55 8.52 8.39 -12.08
N GLY A 56 9.45 7.62 -11.51
CA GLY A 56 10.30 6.71 -12.28
C GLY A 56 9.50 5.62 -13.02
N LEU A 57 8.47 5.04 -12.39
CA LEU A 57 7.59 4.08 -13.04
C LEU A 57 6.81 4.71 -14.21
N ARG A 58 6.36 5.96 -14.06
CA ARG A 58 5.68 6.71 -15.13
C ARG A 58 6.62 7.05 -16.28
N GLU A 59 7.86 7.44 -16.00
CA GLU A 59 8.89 7.69 -17.01
C GLU A 59 9.18 6.43 -17.84
N LEU A 60 8.99 5.25 -17.25
CA LEU A 60 9.04 3.95 -17.94
C LEU A 60 7.75 3.59 -18.70
N GLY A 61 6.76 4.50 -18.74
CA GLY A 61 5.50 4.34 -19.48
C GLY A 61 4.41 3.56 -18.74
N ALA A 62 4.57 3.29 -17.43
CA ALA A 62 3.54 2.59 -16.65
C ALA A 62 2.42 3.53 -16.20
N ARG A 63 1.18 3.03 -16.18
CA ARG A 63 0.06 3.66 -15.46
C ARG A 63 0.20 3.34 -13.97
N VAL A 64 0.36 4.36 -13.15
CA VAL A 64 0.58 4.19 -11.71
C VAL A 64 -0.56 4.83 -10.94
N ALA A 65 -1.28 4.02 -10.16
CA ALA A 65 -2.17 4.52 -9.12
C ALA A 65 -1.43 4.63 -7.79
N VAL A 66 -1.91 5.53 -6.94
CA VAL A 66 -1.33 5.77 -5.61
C VAL A 66 -2.42 5.71 -4.55
N MET A 67 -2.03 5.34 -3.34
CA MET A 67 -2.92 5.34 -2.18
C MET A 67 -2.14 5.76 -0.94
N LYS A 68 -2.71 6.68 -0.17
CA LYS A 68 -2.32 7.00 1.21
C LYS A 68 -3.51 6.65 2.08
N PRO A 69 -3.73 5.37 2.43
CA PRO A 69 -5.00 4.89 2.94
C PRO A 69 -5.41 5.58 4.24
N VAL A 70 -4.43 5.89 5.08
CA VAL A 70 -4.63 6.56 6.37
C VAL A 70 -3.63 7.69 6.50
N ALA A 71 -4.09 8.88 6.90
CA ALA A 71 -3.26 10.04 7.16
C ALA A 71 -3.80 10.84 8.35
N SER A 72 -2.89 11.38 9.14
CA SER A 72 -3.16 12.33 10.23
C SER A 72 -2.36 13.62 9.98
N GLY A 73 -2.68 14.71 10.69
CA GLY A 73 -2.06 16.02 10.45
C GLY A 73 -2.52 16.67 9.13
N ALA A 74 -3.73 16.37 8.68
CA ALA A 74 -4.29 16.94 7.46
C ALA A 74 -4.79 18.38 7.67
N THR A 75 -4.73 19.19 6.61
CA THR A 75 -5.24 20.56 6.61
C THR A 75 -6.69 20.58 6.12
N ARG A 76 -7.55 21.35 6.79
CA ARG A 76 -8.93 21.60 6.30
C ARG A 76 -8.91 22.58 5.12
N THR A 77 -9.45 22.16 3.99
CA THR A 77 -9.65 22.99 2.78
C THR A 77 -11.15 23.07 2.43
N PRO A 78 -11.55 23.94 1.47
CA PRO A 78 -12.94 23.99 1.00
C PRO A 78 -13.47 22.64 0.47
N GLU A 79 -12.58 21.78 -0.01
CA GLU A 79 -12.91 20.45 -0.54
C GLU A 79 -12.81 19.34 0.52
N GLY A 80 -12.61 19.70 1.80
CA GLY A 80 -12.48 18.80 2.94
C GLY A 80 -11.06 18.67 3.47
N LEU A 81 -10.79 17.66 4.30
CA LEU A 81 -9.45 17.42 4.83
C LEU A 81 -8.50 16.97 3.72
N ARG A 82 -7.27 17.49 3.74
CA ARG A 82 -6.22 17.20 2.76
C ARG A 82 -4.90 16.89 3.44
N SER A 83 -4.42 15.68 3.21
CA SER A 83 -3.08 15.21 3.58
C SER A 83 -2.09 15.69 2.53
N ALA A 84 -1.03 16.36 2.98
CA ALA A 84 0.08 16.76 2.12
C ALA A 84 0.74 15.55 1.44
N ASP A 85 0.85 14.41 2.15
CA ASP A 85 1.38 13.17 1.59
C ASP A 85 0.52 12.66 0.43
N ALA A 86 -0.80 12.56 0.64
CA ALA A 86 -1.73 12.10 -0.38
C ALA A 86 -1.71 13.00 -1.62
N LEU A 87 -1.68 14.33 -1.42
CA LEU A 87 -1.59 15.31 -2.49
C LEU A 87 -0.28 15.18 -3.29
N ALA A 88 0.85 15.01 -2.60
CA ALA A 88 2.15 14.82 -3.24
C ALA A 88 2.18 13.55 -4.10
N LEU A 89 1.62 12.45 -3.60
CA LEU A 89 1.50 11.20 -4.35
C LEU A 89 0.62 11.37 -5.59
N ILE A 90 -0.55 12.02 -5.46
CA ILE A 90 -1.46 12.28 -6.59
C ILE A 90 -0.74 13.10 -7.66
N GLN A 91 -0.03 14.15 -7.26
CA GLN A 91 0.76 14.98 -8.17
C GLN A 91 1.85 14.14 -8.87
N ALA A 92 2.55 13.29 -8.12
CA ALA A 92 3.57 12.38 -8.67
C ALA A 92 2.98 11.37 -9.67
N ALA A 93 1.77 10.85 -9.41
CA ALA A 93 1.06 9.92 -10.28
C ALA A 93 0.54 10.58 -11.56
N GLY A 94 0.23 11.87 -11.52
CA GLY A 94 -0.31 12.63 -12.66
C GLY A 94 -1.66 12.13 -13.19
N ALA A 95 -2.26 11.14 -12.54
CA ALA A 95 -3.59 10.60 -12.81
C ALA A 95 -4.52 10.91 -11.63
N THR A 96 -5.75 11.32 -11.92
CA THR A 96 -6.67 11.94 -10.96
C THR A 96 -7.72 10.96 -10.45
N ALA A 97 -7.30 9.91 -9.73
CA ALA A 97 -8.27 9.18 -8.92
C ALA A 97 -8.92 10.16 -7.91
N PRO A 98 -10.23 10.03 -7.63
CA PRO A 98 -10.88 10.89 -6.64
C PRO A 98 -10.16 10.82 -5.28
N TYR A 99 -10.00 11.96 -4.62
CA TYR A 99 -9.25 12.04 -3.36
C TYR A 99 -9.69 11.01 -2.30
N PRO A 100 -10.99 10.78 -2.03
CA PRO A 100 -11.43 9.79 -1.05
C PRO A 100 -11.06 8.34 -1.41
N ARG A 101 -10.76 8.07 -2.68
CA ARG A 101 -10.25 6.77 -3.12
C ARG A 101 -8.77 6.60 -2.78
N VAL A 102 -7.99 7.68 -2.86
CA VAL A 102 -6.56 7.71 -2.54
C VAL A 102 -6.34 7.77 -1.02
N ASN A 103 -7.08 8.62 -0.31
CA ASN A 103 -6.98 8.81 1.12
C ASN A 103 -8.38 8.78 1.79
N PRO A 104 -8.96 7.58 1.96
CA PRO A 104 -10.28 7.41 2.58
C PRO A 104 -10.33 7.83 4.06
N TYR A 105 -9.24 7.62 4.80
CA TYR A 105 -9.15 7.99 6.22
C TYR A 105 -8.16 9.14 6.39
N CYS A 106 -8.70 10.34 6.59
CA CYS A 106 -7.94 11.58 6.70
C CYS A 106 -8.34 12.31 7.98
N PHE A 107 -7.38 12.55 8.86
CA PHE A 107 -7.63 13.15 10.17
C PHE A 107 -6.81 14.43 10.35
N GLU A 108 -7.40 15.41 11.03
CA GLU A 108 -6.80 16.74 11.27
C GLU A 108 -5.69 16.72 12.35
N PRO A 109 -5.85 16.07 13.52
CA PRO A 109 -4.82 16.10 14.56
C PRO A 109 -3.51 15.45 14.11
N PRO A 110 -2.34 16.07 14.35
CA PRO A 110 -1.03 15.54 13.96
C PRO A 110 -0.50 14.49 14.97
N VAL A 111 -1.34 13.51 15.30
CA VAL A 111 -1.02 12.38 16.19
C VAL A 111 -0.98 11.08 15.40
N SER A 112 -0.60 9.97 16.02
CA SER A 112 -0.62 8.67 15.32
C SER A 112 -2.03 8.33 14.82
N PRO A 113 -2.19 7.68 13.65
CA PRO A 113 -3.50 7.48 13.02
C PRO A 113 -4.58 6.86 13.91
N HIS A 114 -4.26 5.82 14.69
CA HIS A 114 -5.22 5.20 15.61
C HIS A 114 -5.76 6.15 16.69
N ILE A 115 -4.94 7.07 17.21
CA ILE A 115 -5.38 8.08 18.18
C ILE A 115 -6.31 9.09 17.49
N ALA A 116 -5.91 9.60 16.32
CA ALA A 116 -6.69 10.57 15.57
C ALA A 116 -8.06 9.99 15.16
N ALA A 117 -8.09 8.71 14.77
CA ALA A 117 -9.31 7.98 14.45
C ALA A 117 -10.22 7.83 15.67
N LYS A 118 -9.65 7.46 16.83
CA LYS A 118 -10.38 7.34 18.10
C LYS A 118 -10.98 8.68 18.55
N GLU A 119 -10.22 9.76 18.46
CA GLU A 119 -10.69 11.12 18.78
C GLU A 119 -11.84 11.57 17.85
N ALA A 120 -11.77 11.18 16.58
CA ALA A 120 -12.83 11.44 15.61
C ALA A 120 -14.02 10.47 15.71
N MET A 121 -13.98 9.49 16.62
CA MET A 121 -14.95 8.39 16.73
C MET A 121 -15.16 7.65 15.39
N ILE A 122 -14.08 7.49 14.63
CA ILE A 122 -14.06 6.78 13.35
C ILE A 122 -13.26 5.49 13.54
N ASP A 123 -13.86 4.35 13.21
CA ASP A 123 -13.11 3.11 13.08
C ASP A 123 -12.52 2.98 11.67
N VAL A 124 -11.23 2.67 11.61
CA VAL A 124 -10.51 2.52 10.35
C VAL A 124 -10.65 1.08 9.87
N ASP A 125 -11.49 0.88 8.87
CA ASP A 125 -11.76 -0.43 8.28
C ASP A 125 -10.81 -0.74 7.10
N ILE A 126 -10.01 -1.78 7.28
CA ILE A 126 -9.12 -2.31 6.24
C ILE A 126 -9.92 -2.84 5.03
N GLY A 127 -11.14 -3.35 5.22
CA GLY A 127 -12.01 -3.79 4.13
C GLY A 127 -12.33 -2.66 3.16
N THR A 128 -12.71 -1.51 3.68
CA THR A 128 -12.93 -0.28 2.91
C THR A 128 -11.67 0.15 2.16
N ILE A 129 -10.50 0.08 2.80
CA ILE A 129 -9.20 0.36 2.15
C ILE A 129 -8.96 -0.63 1.00
N ARG A 130 -9.21 -1.92 1.22
CA ARG A 130 -9.06 -2.97 0.19
C ARG A 130 -9.96 -2.73 -1.01
N VAL A 131 -11.22 -2.38 -0.81
CA VAL A 131 -12.15 -2.05 -1.91
C VAL A 131 -11.64 -0.87 -2.73
N ASN A 132 -11.16 0.19 -2.08
CA ASN A 132 -10.57 1.33 -2.77
C ASN A 132 -9.32 0.94 -3.56
N PHE A 133 -8.45 0.13 -2.97
CA PHE A 133 -7.27 -0.41 -3.62
C PHE A 133 -7.63 -1.21 -4.88
N ASP A 134 -8.60 -2.12 -4.79
CA ASP A 134 -9.01 -2.94 -5.93
C ASP A 134 -9.58 -2.09 -7.08
N ILE A 135 -10.27 -1.00 -6.76
CA ILE A 135 -10.75 -0.05 -7.78
C ILE A 135 -9.57 0.67 -8.44
N LEU A 136 -8.61 1.15 -7.66
CA LEU A 136 -7.38 1.78 -8.17
C LEU A 136 -6.55 0.81 -9.03
N ALA A 137 -6.59 -0.49 -8.72
CA ALA A 137 -5.85 -1.51 -9.44
C ALA A 137 -6.42 -1.83 -10.83
N LYS A 138 -7.73 -1.63 -11.07
CA LYS A 138 -8.37 -2.01 -12.35
C LYS A 138 -7.77 -1.30 -13.58
N ASP A 139 -7.41 -0.04 -13.43
CA ASP A 139 -6.96 0.81 -14.54
C ASP A 139 -5.46 1.15 -14.47
N SER A 140 -4.71 0.48 -13.61
CA SER A 140 -3.28 0.75 -13.39
C SER A 140 -2.43 -0.49 -13.63
N ASP A 141 -1.18 -0.28 -14.02
CA ASP A 141 -0.18 -1.34 -14.13
C ASP A 141 0.54 -1.53 -12.77
N TRP A 142 0.55 -0.48 -11.94
CA TRP A 142 1.06 -0.46 -10.58
C TRP A 142 0.13 0.30 -9.63
N VAL A 143 0.01 -0.19 -8.38
CA VAL A 143 -0.53 0.56 -7.25
C VAL A 143 0.57 0.72 -6.20
N VAL A 144 0.95 1.96 -5.90
CA VAL A 144 1.89 2.30 -4.83
C VAL A 144 1.11 2.78 -3.61
N VAL A 145 1.15 2.02 -2.53
CA VAL A 145 0.45 2.31 -1.28
C VAL A 145 1.46 2.82 -0.26
N GLU A 146 1.30 4.04 0.25
CA GLU A 146 2.15 4.58 1.30
C GLU A 146 1.51 4.40 2.67
N GLY A 147 2.17 3.67 3.57
CA GLY A 147 1.73 3.54 4.96
C GLY A 147 1.90 4.83 5.78
N ALA A 148 1.35 4.84 6.99
CA ALA A 148 1.59 5.89 7.97
C ALA A 148 2.34 5.34 9.19
N GLY A 149 3.27 6.12 9.75
CA GLY A 149 4.16 5.63 10.81
C GLY A 149 5.13 4.52 10.35
N GLY A 150 5.42 3.59 11.25
CA GLY A 150 6.27 2.42 10.99
C GLY A 150 5.50 1.14 10.64
N TRP A 151 6.21 0.04 10.40
CA TRP A 151 5.62 -1.25 9.98
C TRP A 151 4.54 -1.80 10.93
N LEU A 152 4.76 -1.70 12.25
CA LEU A 152 3.80 -2.15 13.27
C LEU A 152 2.96 -0.99 13.84
N ALA A 153 2.92 0.16 13.17
CA ALA A 153 2.08 1.26 13.63
C ALA A 153 0.61 0.84 13.59
N PRO A 154 -0.15 1.04 14.69
CA PRO A 154 -1.55 0.68 14.74
C PRO A 154 -2.39 1.53 13.78
N ILE A 155 -3.28 0.86 13.06
CA ILE A 155 -4.34 1.45 12.23
C ILE A 155 -5.60 1.64 13.07
N ASN A 156 -5.95 0.61 13.84
CA ASN A 156 -7.08 0.58 14.78
C ASN A 156 -6.65 -0.20 16.05
N GLU A 157 -7.60 -0.57 16.91
CA GLU A 157 -7.29 -1.24 18.19
C GLU A 157 -6.72 -2.66 18.04
N SER A 158 -6.89 -3.30 16.88
CA SER A 158 -6.55 -4.71 16.67
C SER A 158 -5.57 -4.96 15.52
N GLN A 159 -5.40 -3.99 14.63
CA GLN A 159 -4.65 -4.14 13.39
C GLN A 159 -3.61 -3.03 13.20
N SER A 160 -2.55 -3.37 12.50
CA SER A 160 -1.39 -2.54 12.21
C SER A 160 -1.19 -2.31 10.71
N MET A 161 -0.22 -1.47 10.34
CA MET A 161 0.20 -1.29 8.95
C MET A 161 0.67 -2.60 8.29
N ALA A 162 1.22 -3.53 9.08
CA ALA A 162 1.59 -4.86 8.59
C ALA A 162 0.35 -5.64 8.14
N ASP A 163 -0.72 -5.65 8.93
CA ASP A 163 -1.97 -6.32 8.59
C ASP A 163 -2.57 -5.76 7.30
N LEU A 164 -2.54 -4.44 7.14
CA LEU A 164 -2.98 -3.80 5.91
C LEU A 164 -2.13 -4.24 4.71
N ALA A 165 -0.80 -4.22 4.82
CA ALA A 165 0.08 -4.66 3.74
C ALA A 165 -0.18 -6.13 3.35
N LEU A 166 -0.44 -6.99 4.33
CA LEU A 166 -0.77 -8.41 4.12
C LEU A 166 -2.15 -8.60 3.45
N VAL A 167 -3.18 -7.85 3.86
CA VAL A 167 -4.52 -7.89 3.24
C VAL A 167 -4.50 -7.38 1.80
N LEU A 168 -3.69 -6.37 1.53
CA LEU A 168 -3.45 -5.88 0.17
C LEU A 168 -2.54 -6.82 -0.64
N GLU A 169 -1.87 -7.78 0.02
CA GLU A 169 -0.85 -8.66 -0.54
C GLU A 169 0.26 -7.88 -1.27
N ALA A 170 0.63 -6.74 -0.70
CA ALA A 170 1.57 -5.80 -1.28
C ALA A 170 2.96 -6.00 -0.63
N PRO A 171 3.99 -6.44 -1.39
CA PRO A 171 5.35 -6.51 -0.90
C PRO A 171 5.83 -5.16 -0.34
N ALA A 172 6.55 -5.21 0.78
CA ALA A 172 7.03 -4.03 1.46
C ALA A 172 8.28 -3.43 0.79
N LEU A 173 8.25 -2.13 0.52
CA LEU A 173 9.43 -1.30 0.29
C LEU A 173 9.69 -0.51 1.57
N MET A 174 10.76 -0.84 2.28
CA MET A 174 11.10 -0.22 3.56
C MET A 174 12.00 1.01 3.37
N VAL A 175 11.56 2.15 3.90
CA VAL A 175 12.34 3.39 3.97
C VAL A 175 12.99 3.53 5.33
N VAL A 176 14.31 3.70 5.35
CA VAL A 176 15.10 3.84 6.57
C VAL A 176 15.53 5.29 6.73
N GLY A 177 15.16 5.93 7.84
CA GLY A 177 15.63 7.27 8.17
C GLY A 177 17.09 7.23 8.61
N VAL A 178 17.96 8.04 8.01
CA VAL A 178 19.39 8.09 8.35
C VAL A 178 19.57 8.92 9.63
N ARG A 179 19.77 8.22 10.75
CA ARG A 179 20.02 8.78 12.08
C ARG A 179 20.78 7.77 12.94
N LEU A 180 21.33 8.20 14.07
CA LEU A 180 21.92 7.27 15.04
C LEU A 180 20.88 6.20 15.44
N GLY A 181 21.30 4.93 15.46
CA GLY A 181 20.44 3.78 15.72
C GLY A 181 19.65 3.26 14.51
N CYS A 182 19.76 3.86 13.32
CA CYS A 182 18.97 3.46 12.15
C CYS A 182 19.25 2.02 11.68
N LEU A 183 20.48 1.51 11.86
CA LEU A 183 20.81 0.12 11.52
C LEU A 183 20.02 -0.87 12.37
N ASN A 184 19.92 -0.62 13.68
CA ASN A 184 19.10 -1.42 14.58
C ASN A 184 17.62 -1.37 14.17
N HIS A 185 17.09 -0.18 13.93
CA HIS A 185 15.69 -0.03 13.53
C HIS A 185 15.40 -0.70 12.18
N ALA A 186 16.32 -0.60 11.22
CA ALA A 186 16.21 -1.28 9.93
C ALA A 186 16.20 -2.81 10.09
N GLN A 187 17.09 -3.36 10.93
CA GLN A 187 17.13 -4.80 11.18
C GLN A 187 15.86 -5.29 11.89
N LEU A 188 15.42 -4.60 12.96
CA LEU A 188 14.19 -4.95 13.68
C LEU A 188 12.96 -4.88 12.75
N THR A 189 12.86 -3.81 11.96
CA THR A 189 11.75 -3.64 11.01
C THR A 189 11.78 -4.71 9.92
N ARG A 190 12.95 -5.02 9.37
CA ARG A 190 13.13 -6.09 8.37
C ARG A 190 12.73 -7.44 8.94
N SER A 191 13.24 -7.83 10.11
CA SER A 191 12.91 -9.11 10.74
C SER A 191 11.41 -9.23 11.00
N SER A 192 10.75 -8.13 11.40
CA SER A 192 9.30 -8.11 11.58
C SER A 192 8.54 -8.27 10.26
N ILE A 193 8.97 -7.62 9.17
CA ILE A 193 8.39 -7.83 7.82
C ILE A 193 8.52 -9.29 7.40
N GLU A 194 9.71 -9.88 7.56
CA GLU A 194 9.98 -11.28 7.18
C GLU A 194 9.13 -12.27 8.01
N ALA A 195 9.01 -12.04 9.32
CA ALA A 195 8.18 -12.85 10.22
C ALA A 195 6.69 -12.77 9.83
N CYS A 196 6.14 -11.57 9.66
CA CYS A 196 4.74 -11.39 9.24
C CYS A 196 4.45 -12.06 7.89
N ALA A 197 5.40 -12.01 6.95
CA ALA A 197 5.27 -12.66 5.66
C ALA A 197 5.29 -14.20 5.78
N ALA A 198 6.16 -14.74 6.62
CA ALA A 198 6.21 -16.18 6.89
C ALA A 198 4.91 -16.68 7.53
N ASP A 199 4.43 -16.00 8.58
CA ASP A 199 3.16 -16.32 9.25
C ASP A 199 2.00 -16.30 8.26
N ALA A 200 1.93 -15.30 7.39
CA ALA A 200 0.87 -15.20 6.39
C ALA A 200 0.91 -16.35 5.36
N LEU A 201 2.10 -16.85 4.99
CA LEU A 201 2.24 -17.99 4.08
C LEU A 201 1.79 -19.30 4.73
N GLU A 202 2.16 -19.54 6.00
CA GLU A 202 1.72 -20.71 6.76
C GLU A 202 0.19 -20.77 6.89
N HIS A 203 -0.44 -19.64 7.21
CA HIS A 203 -1.89 -19.52 7.33
C HIS A 203 -2.63 -19.56 5.98
N ARG A 204 -1.96 -19.26 4.86
CA ARG A 204 -2.54 -19.45 3.51
C ARG A 204 -2.46 -20.91 3.05
N GLY A 205 -1.43 -21.64 3.47
CA GLY A 205 -1.30 -23.09 3.22
C GLY A 205 -2.27 -23.92 4.06
N ALA A 206 -2.54 -23.50 5.30
CA ALA A 206 -3.56 -24.06 6.16
C ALA A 206 -4.85 -23.26 6.04
N ARG A 207 -5.79 -23.63 5.15
CA ARG A 207 -7.11 -22.97 5.00
C ARG A 207 -7.77 -22.70 6.37
N ARG A 208 -7.56 -21.51 6.93
CA ARG A 208 -8.27 -20.96 8.08
C ARG A 208 -8.79 -19.59 7.67
N PRO A 209 -10.08 -19.28 7.85
CA PRO A 209 -10.58 -17.95 7.58
C PRO A 209 -9.84 -16.96 8.48
N LEU A 210 -9.43 -15.83 7.90
CA LEU A 210 -8.99 -14.65 8.66
C LEU A 210 -10.05 -14.38 9.73
N ARG A 211 -9.66 -14.44 11.01
CA ARG A 211 -10.56 -14.10 12.12
C ARG A 211 -11.09 -12.68 11.88
N GLY A 212 -12.40 -12.56 11.65
CA GLY A 212 -13.07 -11.24 11.68
C GLY A 212 -14.21 -10.99 10.70
N LEU A 213 -14.44 -11.82 9.67
CA LEU A 213 -15.41 -11.47 8.61
C LEU A 213 -16.80 -12.14 8.68
N ASP A 214 -17.10 -12.96 9.68
CA ASP A 214 -18.42 -13.63 9.82
C ASP A 214 -19.10 -13.34 11.17
N ARG A 215 -19.47 -12.08 11.41
CA ARG A 215 -20.44 -11.74 12.47
C ARG A 215 -21.51 -10.77 11.98
N GLU A 216 -22.21 -11.11 10.91
CA GLU A 216 -23.49 -10.44 10.59
C GLU A 216 -24.33 -11.21 9.53
N ARG A 217 -24.58 -12.51 9.71
CA ARG A 217 -25.62 -13.24 8.93
C ARG A 217 -26.40 -14.30 9.72
N SER A 218 -26.60 -14.12 11.02
CA SER A 218 -27.41 -15.06 11.81
C SER A 218 -28.19 -14.41 12.96
N ARG A 219 -28.79 -13.24 12.71
CA ARG A 219 -29.81 -12.63 13.58
C ARG A 219 -30.92 -11.97 12.75
N SER A 220 -31.66 -12.77 11.99
CA SER A 220 -32.99 -12.40 11.52
C SER A 220 -33.74 -13.68 11.14
N GLY A 221 -34.53 -14.22 12.07
CA GLY A 221 -35.41 -15.34 11.78
C GLY A 221 -35.63 -16.28 12.97
N ASP A 222 -36.04 -15.77 14.12
CA ASP A 222 -36.97 -16.50 14.99
C ASP A 222 -37.55 -15.54 16.02
N ASP A 223 -38.68 -14.93 15.67
CA ASP A 223 -39.64 -14.33 16.60
C ASP A 223 -41.01 -14.34 15.91
N ALA A 224 -41.56 -15.55 15.76
CA ALA A 224 -42.95 -15.78 15.41
C ALA A 224 -43.37 -17.18 15.89
N ARG A 225 -43.55 -17.34 17.21
CA ARG A 225 -44.48 -18.25 17.89
C ARG A 225 -44.17 -18.29 19.39
N GLY A 226 -45.09 -17.73 20.19
CA GLY A 226 -45.06 -17.71 21.65
C GLY A 226 -46.05 -16.70 22.17
#